data_AF-A0AAV1GEP8-F1
#
_entry.id   AF-A0AAV1GEP8-F1
#
_cell.length_a   1.000
_cell.length_b   1.000
_cell.length_c   1.000
_cell.angle_alpha   90.00
_cell.angle_beta   90.00
_cell.angle_gamma   90.00
#
_symmetry.space_group_name_H-M   'P 1'
#
loop_
_entity.id
_entity.type
_entity.pdbx_description
1 polymer ?
#
loop_
_entity_poly.entity_id
_entity_poly.type
_entity_poly.pdbx_seq_one_letter_code
_entity_poly.pdbx_strand_id
1 'polypeptide(L)'
;MSLEDLAARLNNTEYKNWLKAGRCLLILREGLHPFVSHHTRAFHADLLNQNTLLRRPCVTSTCKPKGNKFCSPCRTCSVWQTEILRHHRQRDPTVNWDNCFPPHWRTDHWELAKAYMPRGQGKVKRADQCDAAALLNLINFCDCFQSVDQKLVTEVIRHRNELMHSCELGVEDEWMRHYQAALRNFLRQFRKVTSMAAATYRIEEIPPSTVDYRLIPSAIGGPAMT
;
A
#
# COMPACT_ATOMS: atom_id res chain seq x y z
N MET A 1 -15.85 -22.12 -19.79
CA MET A 1 -14.92 -22.93 -18.98
C MET A 1 -15.66 -24.18 -18.59
N SER A 2 -15.21 -25.36 -19.02
CA SER A 2 -15.83 -26.63 -18.64
C SER A 2 -15.50 -26.98 -17.17
N LEU A 3 -16.23 -27.92 -16.58
CA LEU A 3 -15.94 -28.44 -15.24
C LEU A 3 -14.55 -29.10 -15.18
N GLU A 4 -14.12 -29.70 -16.28
CA GLU A 4 -12.79 -30.32 -16.42
C GLU A 4 -11.68 -29.27 -16.48
N ASP A 5 -11.88 -28.18 -17.23
CA ASP A 5 -10.93 -27.06 -17.28
C ASP A 5 -10.76 -26.42 -15.89
N LEU A 6 -11.85 -26.27 -15.16
CA LEU A 6 -11.84 -25.76 -13.79
C LEU A 6 -11.09 -26.72 -12.85
N ALA A 7 -11.37 -28.02 -12.92
CA ALA A 7 -10.70 -29.02 -12.10
C ALA A 7 -9.19 -29.09 -12.39
N ALA A 8 -8.80 -29.04 -13.66
CA ALA A 8 -7.39 -28.99 -14.07
C ALA A 8 -6.70 -27.73 -13.54
N ARG A 9 -7.37 -26.58 -13.64
CA ARG A 9 -6.84 -25.31 -13.14
C ARG A 9 -6.67 -25.30 -11.63
N LEU A 10 -7.67 -25.78 -10.90
CA LEU A 10 -7.62 -25.90 -9.44
C LEU A 10 -6.60 -26.93 -8.97
N ASN A 11 -6.12 -27.84 -9.83
CA ASN A 11 -5.05 -28.77 -9.50
C ASN A 11 -3.65 -28.31 -9.92
N ASN A 12 -3.55 -27.24 -10.71
CA ASN A 12 -2.28 -26.65 -11.11
C ASN A 12 -1.53 -26.01 -9.92
N THR A 13 -0.29 -26.45 -9.68
CA THR A 13 0.54 -26.00 -8.56
C THR A 13 0.87 -24.51 -8.64
N GLU A 14 1.20 -24.00 -9.82
CA GLU A 14 1.57 -22.60 -10.01
C GLU A 14 0.38 -21.66 -9.74
N TYR A 15 -0.82 -22.06 -10.17
CA TYR A 15 -2.05 -21.35 -9.87
C TYR A 15 -2.36 -21.33 -8.37
N LYS A 16 -2.18 -22.46 -7.68
CA LYS A 16 -2.32 -22.53 -6.21
C LYS A 16 -1.32 -21.60 -5.52
N ASN A 17 -0.07 -21.55 -6.00
CA ASN A 17 0.94 -20.65 -5.45
C ASN A 17 0.57 -19.18 -5.67
N TRP A 18 0.07 -18.84 -6.86
CA TRP A 18 -0.39 -17.49 -7.16
C TRP A 18 -1.52 -17.06 -6.22
N LEU A 19 -2.49 -17.93 -5.98
CA LEU A 19 -3.59 -17.71 -5.04
C LEU A 19 -3.09 -17.57 -3.59
N LYS A 20 -2.17 -18.43 -3.14
CA LYS A 20 -1.54 -18.31 -1.81
C LYS A 20 -0.82 -16.98 -1.67
N ALA A 21 -0.04 -16.58 -2.67
CA ALA A 21 0.71 -15.34 -2.65
C ALA A 21 -0.22 -14.13 -2.55
N GLY A 22 -1.32 -14.14 -3.32
CA GLY A 22 -2.38 -13.13 -3.23
C GLY A 22 -3.03 -13.10 -1.85
N ARG A 23 -3.31 -14.26 -1.26
CA ARG A 23 -3.84 -14.34 0.12
C ARG A 23 -2.89 -13.76 1.16
N CYS A 24 -1.58 -14.01 1.02
CA CYS A 24 -0.57 -13.39 1.89
C CYS A 24 -0.63 -11.86 1.82
N LEU A 25 -0.80 -11.28 0.62
CA LEU A 25 -0.90 -9.82 0.46
C LEU A 25 -2.15 -9.24 1.13
N LEU A 26 -3.28 -9.95 1.06
CA LEU A 26 -4.50 -9.54 1.77
C LEU A 26 -4.27 -9.53 3.29
N ILE A 27 -3.69 -10.60 3.84
CA ILE A 27 -3.40 -10.68 5.28
C ILE A 27 -2.37 -9.62 5.69
N LEU A 28 -1.35 -9.39 4.87
CA LEU A 28 -0.35 -8.35 5.08
C LEU A 28 -1.00 -6.97 5.16
N ARG A 29 -1.91 -6.66 4.22
CA ARG A 29 -2.68 -5.43 4.18
C ARG A 29 -3.54 -5.24 5.44
N GLU A 30 -4.21 -6.30 5.91
CA GLU A 30 -4.94 -6.28 7.19
C GLU A 30 -4.02 -6.04 8.40
N GLY A 31 -2.78 -6.53 8.37
CA GLY A 31 -1.80 -6.24 9.42
C GLY A 31 -1.29 -4.80 9.40
N LEU A 32 -1.07 -4.25 8.21
CA LEU A 32 -0.41 -2.96 7.98
C LEU A 32 -1.32 -1.76 8.23
N HIS A 33 -2.61 -1.84 7.87
CA HIS A 33 -3.48 -0.66 7.89
C HIS A 33 -3.59 0.02 9.29
N PRO A 34 -3.61 -0.68 10.45
CA PRO A 34 -3.64 -0.03 11.76
C PRO A 34 -2.29 0.64 12.08
N PHE A 35 -1.18 -0.05 11.77
CA PHE A 35 0.17 0.46 11.96
C PHE A 35 0.40 1.77 11.19
N VAL A 36 0.07 1.75 9.90
CA VAL A 36 0.20 2.90 8.99
C VAL A 36 -0.71 4.04 9.45
N SER A 37 -1.97 3.74 9.77
CA SER A 37 -2.92 4.76 10.25
C SER A 37 -2.42 5.48 11.51
N HIS A 38 -1.86 4.72 12.45
CA HIS A 38 -1.31 5.27 13.69
C HIS A 38 -0.13 6.20 13.43
N HIS A 39 0.86 5.75 12.64
CA HIS A 39 2.07 6.53 12.36
C HIS A 39 1.77 7.78 11.53
N THR A 40 0.95 7.66 10.48
CA THR A 40 0.54 8.80 9.66
C THR A 40 -0.19 9.85 10.47
N ARG A 41 -1.05 9.45 11.42
CA ARG A 41 -1.77 10.39 12.29
C ARG A 41 -0.83 11.12 13.25
N ALA A 42 0.09 10.40 13.89
CA ALA A 42 1.08 11.01 14.78
C ALA A 42 1.96 11.99 14.00
N PHE A 43 2.48 11.56 12.86
CA PHE A 43 3.29 12.40 11.96
C PHE A 43 2.57 13.67 11.51
N HIS A 44 1.30 13.55 11.12
CA HIS A 44 0.47 14.70 10.74
C HIS A 44 0.29 15.70 11.90
N ALA A 45 0.05 15.21 13.11
CA ALA A 45 -0.04 16.04 14.30
C ALA A 45 1.29 16.74 14.61
N ASP A 46 2.42 16.04 14.48
CA ASP A 46 3.75 16.59 14.70
C ASP A 46 4.09 17.71 13.72
N LEU A 47 3.78 17.53 12.43
CA LEU A 47 3.94 18.58 11.42
C LEU A 47 3.14 19.83 11.79
N LEU A 48 1.86 19.65 12.16
CA LEU A 48 1.01 20.76 12.59
C LEU A 48 1.55 21.46 13.84
N ASN A 49 2.20 20.73 14.74
CA ASN A 49 2.81 21.29 15.96
C ASN A 49 4.08 22.08 15.67
N GLN A 50 4.89 21.62 14.73
CA GLN A 50 6.16 22.26 14.37
C GLN A 50 5.98 23.49 13.47
N ASN A 51 4.93 23.52 12.64
CA ASN A 51 4.74 24.58 11.66
C ASN A 51 3.32 25.16 11.71
N THR A 52 3.18 26.34 12.31
CA THR A 52 1.89 27.04 12.46
C THR A 52 1.26 27.47 11.14
N LEU A 53 2.03 27.57 10.05
CA LEU A 53 1.47 27.87 8.73
C LEU A 53 0.63 26.71 8.17
N LEU A 54 0.98 25.47 8.50
CA LEU A 54 0.22 24.28 8.10
C LEU A 54 -1.18 24.24 8.72
N ARG A 55 -1.36 24.93 9.86
CA ARG A 55 -2.66 25.10 10.53
C ARG A 55 -3.53 26.14 9.85
N ARG A 56 -3.06 26.88 8.85
CA ARG A 56 -3.92 27.81 8.11
C ARG A 56 -4.78 27.02 7.12
N PRO A 57 -6.02 27.46 6.82
CA PRO A 57 -6.78 26.86 5.74
C PRO A 57 -6.12 27.12 4.39
N CYS A 58 -6.45 26.29 3.39
CA CYS A 58 -6.20 26.63 2.00
C CYS A 58 -7.03 27.88 1.64
N VAL A 59 -6.40 28.87 1.01
CA VAL A 59 -7.04 30.16 0.73
C VAL A 59 -7.82 30.19 -0.60
N THR A 60 -7.63 29.19 -1.45
CA THR A 60 -8.37 29.07 -2.71
C THR A 60 -8.98 27.68 -2.88
N SER A 61 -10.17 27.61 -3.48
CA SER A 61 -10.74 26.34 -3.96
C SER A 61 -10.03 25.81 -5.21
N THR A 62 -9.11 26.59 -5.79
CA THR A 62 -8.40 26.28 -7.05
C THR A 62 -7.11 25.49 -6.85
N CYS A 63 -6.70 25.21 -5.61
CA CYS A 63 -5.57 24.32 -5.31
C CYS A 63 -5.90 22.87 -5.69
N LYS A 64 -5.87 22.58 -6.99
CA LYS A 64 -6.25 21.32 -7.60
C LYS A 64 -5.08 20.77 -8.41
N PRO A 65 -4.43 19.71 -7.93
CA PRO A 65 -3.37 19.06 -8.69
C PRO A 65 -3.89 18.33 -9.93
N LYS A 66 -3.00 18.07 -10.88
CA LYS A 66 -3.28 17.31 -12.11
C LYS A 66 -2.11 16.39 -12.45
N GLY A 67 -2.34 15.08 -12.38
CA GLY A 67 -1.29 14.08 -12.49
C GLY A 67 -0.17 14.37 -11.50
N ASN A 68 1.06 14.45 -12.02
CA ASN A 68 2.26 14.70 -11.22
C ASN A 68 2.60 16.18 -11.09
N LYS A 69 1.67 17.07 -11.44
CA LYS A 69 1.87 18.53 -11.38
C LYS A 69 0.91 19.14 -10.37
N PHE A 70 1.43 20.01 -9.51
CA PHE A 70 0.64 20.90 -8.67
C PHE A 70 1.08 22.34 -8.95
N CYS A 71 0.55 22.91 -10.03
CA CYS A 71 0.90 24.25 -10.47
C CYS A 71 0.18 25.31 -9.63
N SER A 72 0.91 26.35 -9.24
CA SER A 72 0.38 27.53 -8.53
C SER A 72 -0.34 27.23 -7.21
N PRO A 73 0.27 26.48 -6.27
CA PRO A 73 -0.32 26.29 -4.95
C PRO A 73 -0.43 27.63 -4.22
N CYS A 74 -1.50 27.81 -3.46
CA CYS A 74 -1.57 28.94 -2.54
C CYS A 74 -0.49 28.83 -1.45
N ARG A 75 -0.21 29.92 -0.72
CA ARG A 75 0.85 29.96 0.30
C ARG A 75 0.79 28.77 1.27
N THR A 76 -0.38 28.44 1.82
CA THR A 76 -0.55 27.29 2.72
C THR A 76 -0.22 25.96 2.04
N CYS A 77 -0.75 25.74 0.82
CA CYS A 77 -0.53 24.49 0.08
C CYS A 77 0.93 24.35 -0.39
N SER A 78 1.62 25.47 -0.66
CA SER A 78 3.04 25.46 -0.97
C SER A 78 3.87 24.96 0.20
N VAL A 79 3.53 25.37 1.44
CA VAL A 79 4.22 24.89 2.63
C VAL A 79 3.97 23.39 2.83
N TRP A 80 2.73 22.93 2.68
CA TRP A 80 2.43 21.49 2.70
C TRP A 80 3.22 20.72 1.64
N GLN A 81 3.27 21.22 0.40
CA GLN A 81 4.04 20.62 -0.68
C GLN A 81 5.53 20.50 -0.30
N THR A 82 6.11 21.55 0.26
CA THR A 82 7.50 21.52 0.75
C THR A 82 7.70 20.47 1.84
N GLU A 83 6.81 20.38 2.83
CA GLU A 83 6.92 19.38 3.89
C GLU A 83 6.77 17.95 3.38
N ILE A 84 5.85 17.72 2.44
CA ILE A 84 5.67 16.42 1.77
C ILE A 84 6.95 16.01 1.03
N LEU A 85 7.54 16.94 0.27
CA LEU A 85 8.77 16.66 -0.47
C LEU A 85 9.96 16.46 0.47
N ARG A 86 10.03 17.21 1.58
CA ARG A 86 11.09 17.10 2.59
C ARG A 86 11.10 15.74 3.28
N HIS A 87 9.93 15.18 3.53
CA HIS A 87 9.74 13.89 4.19
C HIS A 87 9.72 12.70 3.21
N HIS A 88 10.05 12.94 1.95
CA HIS A 88 10.19 11.90 0.96
C HIS A 88 11.59 11.27 1.01
N ARG A 89 11.68 9.93 1.04
CA ARG A 89 12.96 9.21 1.12
C ARG A 89 13.77 9.27 -0.17
N GLN A 90 13.11 9.43 -1.32
CA GLN A 90 13.78 9.60 -2.61
C GLN A 90 14.17 11.06 -2.84
N ARG A 91 15.33 11.26 -3.46
CA ARG A 91 15.75 12.56 -4.00
C ARG A 91 14.94 12.87 -5.26
N ASP A 92 14.40 14.08 -5.36
CA ASP A 92 13.58 14.56 -6.47
C ASP A 92 12.41 13.61 -6.86
N PRO A 93 11.44 13.41 -5.96
CA PRO A 93 10.40 12.41 -6.16
C PRO A 93 9.35 12.84 -7.18
N THR A 94 8.89 11.86 -7.96
CA THR A 94 7.67 12.02 -8.76
C THR A 94 6.45 11.71 -7.91
N VAL A 95 5.78 12.75 -7.43
CA VAL A 95 4.57 12.62 -6.59
C VAL A 95 3.32 12.62 -7.45
N ASN A 96 2.42 11.65 -7.23
CA ASN A 96 1.08 11.59 -7.84
C ASN A 96 0.13 12.56 -7.13
N TRP A 97 0.30 13.86 -7.37
CA TRP A 97 -0.46 14.89 -6.67
C TRP A 97 -1.97 14.79 -6.92
N ASP A 98 -2.41 14.20 -8.03
CA ASP A 98 -3.84 13.93 -8.32
C ASP A 98 -4.50 12.95 -7.34
N ASN A 99 -3.72 12.22 -6.55
CA ASN A 99 -4.26 11.47 -5.42
C ASN A 99 -4.73 12.39 -4.28
N CYS A 100 -4.19 13.59 -4.16
CA CYS A 100 -4.40 14.45 -2.99
C CYS A 100 -5.51 15.47 -3.21
N PHE A 101 -6.18 15.84 -2.12
CA PHE A 101 -7.00 17.04 -2.05
C PHE A 101 -6.38 18.06 -1.08
N PRO A 102 -5.55 19.00 -1.58
CA PRO A 102 -4.77 19.93 -0.74
C PRO A 102 -5.55 20.70 0.32
N PRO A 103 -6.81 21.14 0.08
CA PRO A 103 -7.59 21.80 1.13
C PRO A 103 -7.80 20.98 2.41
N HIS A 104 -7.65 19.65 2.34
CA HIS A 104 -7.83 18.74 3.47
C HIS A 104 -6.53 18.37 4.17
N TRP A 105 -5.36 18.73 3.66
CA TRP A 105 -4.08 18.37 4.30
C TRP A 105 -3.97 18.87 5.75
N ARG A 106 -4.63 19.98 6.10
CA ARG A 106 -4.69 20.46 7.49
C ARG A 106 -5.44 19.52 8.43
N THR A 107 -6.53 18.92 7.97
CA THR A 107 -7.52 18.26 8.84
C THR A 107 -7.55 16.75 8.67
N ASP A 108 -7.00 16.23 7.58
CA ASP A 108 -7.00 14.82 7.25
C ASP A 108 -5.58 14.31 6.99
N HIS A 109 -5.03 13.62 7.99
CA HIS A 109 -3.77 12.89 7.90
C HIS A 109 -3.71 11.92 6.70
N TRP A 110 -4.85 11.40 6.23
CA TRP A 110 -4.85 10.48 5.11
C TRP A 110 -4.62 11.18 3.77
N GLU A 111 -5.12 12.40 3.60
CA GLU A 111 -4.86 13.21 2.41
C GLU A 111 -3.38 13.56 2.26
N LEU A 112 -2.65 13.68 3.39
CA LEU A 112 -1.20 13.81 3.40
C LEU A 112 -0.53 12.50 2.92
N ALA A 113 -0.97 11.35 3.45
CA ALA A 113 -0.40 10.05 3.12
C ALA A 113 -0.49 9.68 1.63
N LYS A 114 -1.57 10.10 0.95
CA LYS A 114 -1.78 9.83 -0.48
C LYS A 114 -0.69 10.34 -1.41
N ALA A 115 0.07 11.35 -0.99
CA ALA A 115 1.20 11.87 -1.78
C ALA A 115 2.32 10.83 -1.94
N TYR A 116 2.44 9.89 -1.01
CA TYR A 116 3.46 8.83 -1.03
C TYR A 116 2.94 7.52 -1.65
N MET A 117 1.79 7.56 -2.31
CA MET A 117 1.15 6.36 -2.87
C MET A 117 1.23 6.32 -4.40
N PRO A 118 1.11 5.13 -5.01
CA PRO A 118 0.97 4.99 -6.45
C PRO A 118 -0.28 5.74 -6.94
N ARG A 119 -0.34 6.02 -8.23
CA ARG A 119 -1.51 6.64 -8.88
C ARG A 119 -2.79 5.86 -8.60
N GLY A 120 -3.91 6.58 -8.50
CA GLY A 120 -5.25 5.99 -8.42
C GLY A 120 -5.86 5.96 -7.01
N GLN A 121 -5.20 6.59 -6.03
CA GLN A 121 -5.65 6.60 -4.63
C GLN A 121 -6.52 7.81 -4.27
N GLY A 122 -6.91 8.63 -5.27
CA GLY A 122 -7.68 9.86 -5.05
C GLY A 122 -8.99 9.69 -4.27
N LYS A 123 -9.71 8.58 -4.49
CA LYS A 123 -11.01 8.30 -3.85
C LYS A 123 -10.91 7.59 -2.51
N VAL A 124 -9.73 7.10 -2.14
CA VAL A 124 -9.52 6.33 -0.91
C VAL A 124 -9.54 7.28 0.28
N LYS A 125 -10.26 6.96 1.35
CA LYS A 125 -10.37 7.86 2.51
C LYS A 125 -9.58 7.39 3.73
N ARG A 126 -9.21 6.11 3.77
CA ARG A 126 -8.60 5.47 4.95
C ARG A 126 -7.71 4.30 4.55
N ALA A 127 -6.84 3.88 5.46
CA ALA A 127 -5.90 2.77 5.24
C ALA A 127 -6.56 1.43 4.94
N ASP A 128 -7.69 1.14 5.58
CA ASP A 128 -8.49 -0.08 5.41
C ASP A 128 -9.21 -0.15 4.06
N GLN A 129 -9.06 0.87 3.20
CA GLN A 129 -9.56 0.89 1.83
C GLN A 129 -8.43 0.76 0.80
N CYS A 130 -7.17 0.87 1.22
CA CYS A 130 -6.01 0.66 0.36
C CYS A 130 -5.77 -0.83 0.11
N ASP A 131 -5.11 -1.17 -1.00
CA ASP A 131 -4.50 -2.48 -1.19
C ASP A 131 -3.11 -2.53 -0.51
N ALA A 132 -2.48 -3.72 -0.52
CA ALA A 132 -1.13 -3.87 0.02
C ALA A 132 -0.12 -2.94 -0.68
N ALA A 133 -0.30 -2.70 -1.97
CA ALA A 133 0.57 -1.84 -2.76
C ALA A 133 0.64 -0.42 -2.25
N ALA A 134 -0.51 0.21 -2.02
CA ALA A 134 -0.58 1.59 -1.58
C ALA A 134 0.04 1.76 -0.19
N LEU A 135 -0.22 0.81 0.73
CA LEU A 135 0.37 0.84 2.08
C LEU A 135 1.89 0.63 2.05
N LEU A 136 2.38 -0.33 1.24
CA LEU A 136 3.82 -0.57 1.11
C LEU A 136 4.54 0.62 0.48
N ASN A 137 3.96 1.25 -0.54
CA ASN A 137 4.56 2.44 -1.16
C ASN A 137 4.62 3.63 -0.21
N LEU A 138 3.58 3.85 0.60
CA LEU A 138 3.60 4.86 1.65
C LEU A 138 4.75 4.63 2.64
N ILE A 139 4.94 3.40 3.11
CA ILE A 139 6.06 3.05 3.99
C ILE A 139 7.41 3.24 3.28
N ASN A 140 7.48 2.88 2.00
CA ASN A 140 8.70 2.97 1.21
C ASN A 140 9.16 4.42 0.96
N PHE A 141 8.21 5.34 0.77
CA PHE A 141 8.50 6.69 0.33
C PHE A 141 8.46 7.74 1.42
N CYS A 142 7.73 7.53 2.52
CA CYS A 142 7.68 8.47 3.63
C CYS A 142 8.72 8.13 4.71
N ASP A 143 9.49 9.11 5.16
CA ASP A 143 10.48 8.96 6.22
C ASP A 143 9.87 8.83 7.63
N CYS A 144 8.57 9.10 7.82
CA CYS A 144 7.90 8.88 9.10
C CYS A 144 7.90 7.39 9.51
N PHE A 145 8.21 6.50 8.57
CA PHE A 145 8.42 5.07 8.79
C PHE A 145 9.91 4.69 8.85
N GLN A 146 10.84 5.61 9.14
CA GLN A 146 12.29 5.37 9.06
C GLN A 146 12.79 4.15 9.86
N SER A 147 12.04 3.70 10.87
CA SER A 147 12.32 2.47 11.61
C SER A 147 12.11 1.18 10.80
N VAL A 148 11.45 1.27 9.65
CA VAL A 148 11.24 0.15 8.70
C VAL A 148 12.31 0.23 7.61
N ASP A 149 13.06 -0.85 7.47
CA ASP A 149 14.07 -1.08 6.44
C ASP A 149 13.41 -1.02 5.05
N GLN A 150 13.81 -0.01 4.29
CA GLN A 150 13.32 0.27 2.95
C GLN A 150 13.65 -0.84 1.96
N LYS A 151 14.77 -1.55 2.13
CA LYS A 151 15.18 -2.63 1.22
C LYS A 151 14.19 -3.78 1.29
N LEU A 152 13.78 -4.15 2.50
CA LEU A 152 12.80 -5.20 2.74
C LEU A 152 11.40 -4.80 2.20
N VAL A 153 11.02 -3.53 2.35
CA VAL A 153 9.76 -3.01 1.75
C VAL A 153 9.81 -3.12 0.22
N THR A 154 10.91 -2.69 -0.39
CA THR A 154 11.11 -2.69 -1.84
C THR A 154 11.07 -4.11 -2.40
N GLU A 155 11.66 -5.07 -1.70
CA GLU A 155 11.64 -6.49 -2.08
C GLU A 155 10.22 -7.06 -2.11
N VAL A 156 9.40 -6.76 -1.10
CA VAL A 156 7.99 -7.18 -1.08
C VAL A 156 7.18 -6.47 -2.19
N ILE A 157 7.43 -5.18 -2.45
CA ILE A 157 6.79 -4.46 -3.57
C ILE A 157 7.14 -5.12 -4.90
N ARG A 158 8.40 -5.51 -5.11
CA ARG A 158 8.86 -6.19 -6.33
C ARG A 158 8.08 -7.48 -6.55
N HIS A 159 8.05 -8.37 -5.56
CA HIS A 159 7.27 -9.62 -5.66
C HIS A 159 5.78 -9.37 -5.88
N ARG A 160 5.18 -8.37 -5.22
CA ARG A 160 3.78 -8.00 -5.46
C ARG A 160 3.56 -7.63 -6.92
N ASN A 161 4.44 -6.80 -7.49
CA ASN A 161 4.32 -6.38 -8.88
C ASN A 161 4.47 -7.55 -9.85
N GLU A 162 5.44 -8.44 -9.62
CA GLU A 162 5.61 -9.68 -10.40
C GLU A 162 4.36 -10.55 -10.35
N LEU A 163 3.79 -10.76 -9.16
CA LEU A 163 2.57 -11.55 -8.98
C LEU A 163 1.37 -10.97 -9.76
N MET A 164 1.19 -9.65 -9.70
CA MET A 164 0.08 -8.96 -10.39
C MET A 164 0.26 -8.91 -11.91
N HIS A 165 1.48 -9.08 -12.41
CA HIS A 165 1.79 -9.13 -13.84
C HIS A 165 1.95 -10.56 -14.38
N SER A 166 1.71 -11.60 -13.56
CA SER A 166 1.65 -12.98 -14.05
C SER A 166 0.45 -13.16 -14.98
N CYS A 167 0.71 -13.21 -16.29
CA CYS A 167 -0.30 -13.37 -17.34
C CYS A 167 -1.04 -14.70 -17.23
N GLU A 168 -0.33 -15.77 -16.86
CA GLU A 168 -0.90 -17.10 -16.65
C GLU A 168 -1.50 -17.28 -15.26
N LEU A 169 -1.55 -16.22 -14.43
CA LEU A 169 -1.97 -16.25 -13.02
C LEU A 169 -1.31 -17.41 -12.25
N GLY A 170 -0.06 -17.70 -12.56
CA GLY A 170 0.72 -18.81 -11.99
C GLY A 170 2.11 -18.33 -11.57
N VAL A 171 2.65 -18.92 -10.51
CA VAL A 171 4.04 -18.70 -10.09
C VAL A 171 4.69 -20.00 -9.65
N GLU A 172 5.95 -20.19 -10.06
CA GLU A 172 6.75 -21.37 -9.74
C GLU A 172 7.01 -21.50 -8.23
N ASP A 173 7.30 -22.72 -7.78
CA ASP A 173 7.65 -23.01 -6.39
C ASP A 173 8.89 -22.24 -5.92
N GLU A 174 9.88 -22.05 -6.80
CA GLU A 174 11.09 -21.29 -6.49
C GLU A 174 10.75 -19.82 -6.22
N TRP A 175 9.94 -19.22 -7.09
CA TRP A 175 9.45 -17.86 -6.88
C TRP A 175 8.70 -17.75 -5.55
N MET A 176 7.83 -18.72 -5.23
CA MET A 176 7.06 -18.73 -3.99
C MET A 176 7.97 -18.82 -2.75
N ARG A 177 9.06 -19.60 -2.80
CA ARG A 177 10.06 -19.67 -1.72
C ARG A 177 10.73 -18.31 -1.49
N HIS A 178 11.14 -17.63 -2.56
CA HIS A 178 11.72 -16.29 -2.47
C HIS A 178 10.74 -15.27 -1.91
N TYR A 179 9.49 -15.29 -2.38
CA TYR A 179 8.43 -14.42 -1.87
C TYR A 179 8.16 -14.63 -0.38
N GLN A 180 8.07 -15.89 0.08
CA GLN A 180 7.89 -16.21 1.49
C GLN A 180 9.07 -15.75 2.34
N ALA A 181 10.31 -15.88 1.85
CA ALA A 181 11.49 -15.39 2.54
C ALA A 181 11.47 -13.85 2.66
N ALA A 182 11.16 -13.14 1.58
CA ALA A 182 11.02 -11.69 1.56
C ALA A 182 9.95 -11.21 2.55
N LEU A 183 8.75 -11.82 2.54
CA LEU A 183 7.69 -11.54 3.49
C LEU A 183 8.12 -11.77 4.94
N ARG A 184 8.76 -12.91 5.22
CA ARG A 184 9.22 -13.25 6.57
C ARG A 184 10.23 -12.23 7.09
N ASN A 185 11.17 -11.82 6.25
CA ASN A 185 12.15 -10.80 6.59
C ASN A 185 11.47 -9.44 6.84
N PHE A 186 10.53 -9.05 5.99
CA PHE A 186 9.73 -7.84 6.19
C PHE A 186 8.94 -7.86 7.50
N LEU A 187 8.20 -8.94 7.76
CA LEU A 187 7.33 -9.09 8.94
C LEU A 187 8.09 -9.07 10.26
N ARG A 188 9.34 -9.58 10.28
CA ARG A 188 10.20 -9.57 11.48
C ARG A 188 10.44 -8.18 12.05
N GLN A 189 10.33 -7.13 11.24
CA GLN A 189 10.48 -5.75 11.68
C GLN A 189 9.33 -5.27 12.57
N PHE A 190 8.18 -5.95 12.53
CA PHE A 190 6.95 -5.56 13.21
C PHE A 190 6.61 -6.46 14.39
N ARG A 191 7.56 -7.21 14.95
CA ARG A 191 7.34 -8.15 16.07
C ARG A 191 6.65 -7.53 17.28
N LYS A 192 6.83 -6.23 17.51
CA LYS A 192 6.22 -5.49 18.63
C LYS A 192 4.85 -4.89 18.28
N VAL A 193 4.40 -5.01 17.04
CA VAL A 193 3.12 -4.47 16.56
C VAL A 193 2.08 -5.58 16.54
N THR A 194 1.09 -5.51 17.43
CA THR A 194 0.09 -6.58 17.64
C THR A 194 -0.64 -7.00 16.36
N SER A 195 -1.10 -6.05 15.54
CA SER A 195 -1.80 -6.37 14.28
C SER A 195 -0.90 -7.12 13.30
N MET A 196 0.39 -6.80 13.27
CA MET A 196 1.37 -7.42 12.40
C MET A 196 1.83 -8.79 12.93
N ALA A 197 1.90 -8.98 14.24
CA ALA A 197 2.13 -10.30 14.83
C ALA A 197 1.02 -11.29 14.45
N ALA A 198 -0.25 -10.86 14.54
CA ALA A 198 -1.39 -11.66 14.10
C ALA A 198 -1.38 -11.92 12.58
N ALA A 199 -0.96 -10.95 11.77
CA ALA A 199 -0.78 -11.16 10.33
C ALA A 199 0.34 -12.17 10.03
N THR A 200 1.45 -12.12 10.78
CA THR A 200 2.58 -13.04 10.65
C THR A 200 2.13 -14.48 10.89
N TYR A 201 1.45 -14.71 12.02
CA TYR A 201 0.91 -16.03 12.35
C TYR A 201 -0.01 -16.56 11.24
N ARG A 202 -0.95 -15.74 10.78
CA ARG A 202 -1.89 -16.13 9.71
C ARG A 202 -1.20 -16.40 8.37
N ILE A 203 -0.09 -15.73 8.06
CA ILE A 203 0.69 -15.98 6.83
C ILE A 203 1.48 -17.29 6.96
N GLU A 204 2.05 -17.57 8.14
CA GLU A 204 2.79 -18.80 8.41
C GLU A 204 1.89 -20.04 8.45
N GLU A 205 0.63 -19.88 8.86
CA GLU A 205 -0.37 -20.96 8.86
C GLU A 205 -1.05 -21.22 7.52
N ILE A 206 -0.77 -20.46 6.46
CA ILE A 206 -1.32 -20.78 5.13
C ILE A 206 -0.83 -22.18 4.73
N PRO A 207 -1.71 -23.18 4.65
CA PRO A 207 -1.26 -24.55 4.48
C PRO A 207 -0.56 -24.72 3.13
N PRO A 208 0.46 -25.58 3.05
CA PRO A 208 1.04 -25.98 1.77
C PRO A 208 -0.01 -26.56 0.79
N SER A 209 -1.13 -27.08 1.30
CA SER A 209 -2.07 -27.92 0.55
C SER A 209 -3.46 -27.33 0.27
N THR A 210 -3.85 -26.15 0.77
CA THR A 210 -5.22 -25.63 0.55
C THR A 210 -5.26 -24.13 0.28
N VAL A 211 -5.72 -23.79 -0.93
CA VAL A 211 -6.47 -22.55 -1.14
C VAL A 211 -7.93 -22.93 -0.97
N ASP A 212 -8.60 -22.38 0.06
CA ASP A 212 -10.06 -22.45 0.12
C ASP A 212 -10.63 -21.56 -0.99
N TYR A 213 -11.09 -22.19 -2.06
CA TYR A 213 -11.61 -21.54 -3.26
C TYR A 213 -12.86 -20.68 -2.99
N ARG A 214 -13.45 -20.75 -1.79
CA ARG A 214 -14.62 -19.97 -1.39
C ARG A 214 -14.31 -18.52 -1.00
N LEU A 215 -13.03 -18.15 -0.87
CA LEU A 215 -12.61 -16.80 -0.40
C LEU A 215 -12.17 -15.84 -1.52
N ILE A 216 -12.27 -16.24 -2.80
CA ILE A 216 -11.68 -15.52 -3.95
C ILE A 216 -12.59 -14.43 -4.59
N PRO A 217 -13.94 -14.46 -4.58
CA PRO A 217 -14.71 -13.57 -5.46
C PRO A 217 -14.67 -12.07 -5.13
N SER A 218 -14.19 -11.63 -3.96
CA SER A 218 -14.29 -10.22 -3.53
C SER A 218 -12.99 -9.42 -3.64
N ALA A 219 -11.85 -10.05 -3.95
CA ALA A 219 -10.54 -9.39 -3.95
C ALA A 219 -10.02 -9.00 -5.34
N ILE A 220 -10.63 -9.51 -6.42
CA ILE A 220 -10.17 -9.27 -7.79
C ILE A 220 -11.23 -8.41 -8.48
N GLY A 221 -11.02 -7.09 -8.45
CA GLY A 221 -11.80 -6.13 -9.22
C GLY A 221 -11.55 -6.29 -10.72
N GLY A 222 -12.12 -7.32 -11.32
CA GLY A 222 -12.31 -7.43 -12.78
C GLY A 222 -13.68 -6.86 -13.17
N PRO A 223 -13.83 -6.28 -14.37
CA PRO A 223 -15.08 -5.66 -14.80
C PRO A 223 -16.19 -6.71 -14.89
N ALA A 224 -17.37 -6.36 -14.40
CA ALA A 224 -18.58 -7.12 -14.66
C ALA A 224 -18.78 -7.20 -16.18
N MET A 225 -18.65 -8.40 -16.75
CA MET A 225 -19.07 -8.65 -18.13
C MET A 225 -20.60 -8.69 -18.14
N THR A 226 -21.21 -7.61 -18.63
CA THR A 226 -22.51 -7.63 -19.29
C THR A 226 -22.33 -8.06 -20.74
#